data_AF-A0A242LED7-F1
#
_entry.id   AF-A0A242LED7-F1
#
_cell.length_a   1.000
_cell.length_b   1.000
_cell.length_c   1.000
_cell.angle_alpha   90.00
_cell.angle_beta   90.00
_cell.angle_gamma   90.00
#
_symmetry.space_group_name_H-M   'P 1'
#
loop_
_entity.id
_entity.type
_entity.pdbx_description
1 polymer ?
#
loop_
_entity_poly.entity_id
_entity_poly.type
_entity_poly.pdbx_seq_one_letter_code
_entity_poly.pdbx_strand_id
1 'polypeptide(L)'
;MAKWAGTLSTTEPYNHLGLLKVRQGNKNSEVFEFKIVQNGVPYDLSGYRVFFCTHFEPYISVEKNAEILDAKKGLIRFTMDDYCMQKVGRQEGYFEIYKEDTFLDATQYFTYTVQTSIIKQLMDGESYIQRLEELLKKLQEAMDKSQEEVEKWLEENRQKIDDLMKEMDQFFADKKNEFNVWFESVREILESIDPGGVLLSEIIRARSSDRYGTFKNVDERLEYAEAVFSADTNLMTINHNFRGYPRLRVLYWDYGMATRPLAMEPTGIGGGNVRTVESNVEYLDPYSLIVKVPINYQFIDPEFVFIDSKKFRLISDYRVIQVELLEDSISGFVEQTCTIDFKNKIVGSVKENPHIIRRTADTVLIDPSVKREEPTQSEIDRIKDLDGALYVITNKTKDNLVQAIASFDLITDIDRRFTGLFELHKAVTQAQKTEVVKRIVTDITYNVHGFAAGPSSNALSTAPSSNKGWGGIKVTKSDVIHNNSRSFSGNQINAIVQDDGCFYVTIFAPASDGTTPSVLNLDYVSLEYKIKVGGI
;
A
#
# COMPACT_ATOMS: atom_id res chain seq x y z
N MET A 1 -60.88 46.95 -4.31
CA MET A 1 -61.46 46.56 -5.63
C MET A 1 -60.72 47.33 -6.70
N ALA A 2 -60.40 46.70 -7.83
CA ALA A 2 -59.72 47.37 -8.94
C ALA A 2 -60.62 48.47 -9.50
N LYS A 3 -60.05 49.66 -9.72
CA LYS A 3 -60.77 50.81 -10.26
C LYS A 3 -60.74 50.83 -11.79
N TRP A 4 -59.71 50.22 -12.36
CA TRP A 4 -59.60 50.00 -13.81
C TRP A 4 -59.18 48.57 -14.09
N ALA A 5 -59.79 48.00 -15.13
CA ALA A 5 -59.44 46.69 -15.63
C ALA A 5 -59.33 46.68 -17.15
N GLY A 6 -58.50 45.78 -17.68
CA GLY A 6 -58.33 45.65 -19.13
C GLY A 6 -57.33 44.56 -19.51
N THR A 7 -57.00 44.50 -20.79
CA THR A 7 -56.07 43.52 -21.36
C THR A 7 -54.88 44.25 -21.98
N LEU A 8 -53.67 43.79 -21.66
CA LEU A 8 -52.41 44.30 -22.20
C LEU A 8 -51.73 43.19 -23.02
N SER A 9 -51.25 43.52 -24.20
CA SER A 9 -50.58 42.59 -25.11
C SER A 9 -49.07 42.82 -25.13
N THR A 10 -48.29 41.75 -25.22
CA THR A 10 -46.84 41.86 -25.54
C THR A 10 -46.60 41.94 -27.05
N THR A 11 -47.54 41.48 -27.88
CA THR A 11 -47.34 41.30 -29.34
C THR A 11 -48.20 42.20 -30.24
N GLU A 12 -49.36 42.68 -29.78
CA GLU A 12 -50.23 43.54 -30.61
C GLU A 12 -49.76 44.99 -30.57
N PRO A 13 -49.79 45.74 -31.69
CA PRO A 13 -49.15 47.06 -31.80
C PRO A 13 -49.77 48.15 -30.91
N TYR A 14 -51.02 47.99 -30.47
CA TYR A 14 -51.71 48.98 -29.63
C TYR A 14 -52.60 48.29 -28.60
N ASN A 15 -52.49 48.72 -27.34
CA ASN A 15 -53.43 48.32 -26.30
C ASN A 15 -54.70 49.18 -26.38
N HIS A 16 -55.85 48.57 -26.65
CA HIS A 16 -57.13 49.26 -26.73
C HIS A 16 -57.78 49.43 -25.35
N LEU A 17 -57.09 50.13 -24.45
CA LEU A 17 -57.60 50.46 -23.11
C LEU A 17 -58.47 51.73 -23.14
N GLY A 18 -59.50 51.75 -22.29
CA GLY A 18 -60.30 52.95 -22.04
C GLY A 18 -59.49 54.06 -21.35
N LEU A 19 -60.10 55.24 -21.16
CA LEU A 19 -59.46 56.38 -20.48
C LEU A 19 -59.16 56.06 -19.01
N LEU A 20 -57.88 55.82 -18.70
CA LEU A 20 -57.37 55.63 -17.33
C LEU A 20 -57.03 56.99 -16.71
N LYS A 21 -57.71 57.36 -15.62
CA LYS A 21 -57.55 58.68 -14.95
C LYS A 21 -57.24 58.53 -13.47
N VAL A 22 -55.97 58.59 -13.10
CA VAL A 22 -55.51 58.53 -11.71
C VAL A 22 -55.36 59.95 -11.15
N ARG A 23 -55.47 60.16 -9.84
CA ARG A 23 -55.32 61.49 -9.22
C ARG A 23 -54.10 61.54 -8.30
N GLN A 24 -53.29 62.59 -8.46
CA GLN A 24 -52.12 62.82 -7.63
C GLN A 24 -52.47 62.89 -6.13
N GLY A 25 -51.66 62.24 -5.28
CA GLY A 25 -51.84 62.22 -3.82
C GLY A 25 -52.94 61.28 -3.30
N ASN A 26 -53.59 60.49 -4.16
CA ASN A 26 -54.48 59.43 -3.72
C ASN A 26 -53.69 58.22 -3.25
N LYS A 27 -53.73 57.90 -1.95
CA LYS A 27 -53.05 56.71 -1.41
C LYS A 27 -53.93 55.46 -1.55
N ASN A 28 -53.38 54.43 -2.18
CA ASN A 28 -53.91 53.06 -2.20
C ASN A 28 -55.32 52.85 -2.79
N SER A 29 -55.91 53.86 -3.45
CA SER A 29 -57.23 53.75 -4.10
C SER A 29 -57.17 53.62 -5.61
N GLU A 30 -56.00 53.89 -6.22
CA GLU A 30 -55.80 53.90 -7.67
C GLU A 30 -55.21 52.55 -8.12
N VAL A 31 -56.08 51.55 -8.23
CA VAL A 31 -55.68 50.15 -8.51
C VAL A 31 -56.03 49.76 -9.94
N PHE A 32 -55.03 49.28 -10.67
CA PHE A 32 -55.13 48.66 -11.99
C PHE A 32 -55.15 47.14 -11.87
N GLU A 33 -56.02 46.48 -12.63
CA GLU A 33 -56.03 45.03 -12.76
C GLU A 33 -56.01 44.65 -14.23
N PHE A 34 -54.87 44.16 -14.71
CA PHE A 34 -54.68 43.87 -16.12
C PHE A 34 -54.45 42.40 -16.37
N LYS A 35 -54.98 41.92 -17.49
CA LYS A 35 -54.69 40.59 -18.03
C LYS A 35 -53.62 40.72 -19.10
N ILE A 36 -52.46 40.10 -18.90
CA ILE A 36 -51.38 40.07 -19.89
C ILE A 36 -51.63 38.92 -20.87
N VAL A 37 -51.55 39.22 -22.17
CA VAL A 37 -51.70 38.25 -23.25
C VAL A 37 -50.54 38.33 -24.24
N GLN A 38 -50.23 37.19 -24.87
CA GLN A 38 -49.30 37.08 -25.98
C GLN A 38 -50.01 36.33 -27.11
N ASN A 39 -50.04 36.92 -28.31
CA ASN A 39 -50.79 36.40 -29.46
C ASN A 39 -52.27 36.06 -29.14
N GLY A 40 -52.92 36.86 -28.28
CA GLY A 40 -54.31 36.66 -27.86
C GLY A 40 -54.54 35.59 -26.79
N VAL A 41 -53.50 34.89 -26.33
CA VAL A 41 -53.56 33.87 -25.28
C VAL A 41 -53.02 34.43 -23.94
N PRO A 42 -53.62 34.09 -22.78
CA PRO A 42 -53.09 34.54 -21.48
C PRO A 42 -51.62 34.15 -21.28
N TYR A 43 -50.80 35.10 -20.84
CA TYR A 43 -49.38 34.87 -20.55
C TYR A 43 -49.24 34.21 -19.18
N ASP A 44 -48.60 33.04 -19.09
CA ASP A 44 -48.38 32.36 -17.80
C ASP A 44 -47.22 33.03 -17.04
N LEU A 45 -47.53 33.57 -15.86
CA LEU A 45 -46.60 34.32 -15.00
C LEU A 45 -46.04 33.47 -13.85
N SER A 46 -46.20 32.14 -13.90
CA SER A 46 -45.79 31.25 -12.80
C SER A 46 -44.26 31.29 -12.60
N GLY A 47 -43.83 31.76 -11.42
CA GLY A 47 -42.42 31.90 -11.08
C GLY A 47 -41.75 33.16 -11.66
N TYR A 48 -42.53 34.10 -12.21
CA TYR A 48 -42.03 35.36 -12.74
C TYR A 48 -42.30 36.52 -11.80
N ARG A 49 -41.56 37.61 -12.00
CA ARG A 49 -41.77 38.91 -11.35
C ARG A 49 -42.19 39.90 -12.42
N VAL A 50 -43.20 40.71 -12.12
CA VAL A 50 -43.69 41.73 -13.03
C VAL A 50 -43.46 43.10 -12.41
N PHE A 51 -42.91 44.03 -13.19
CA PHE A 51 -42.66 45.40 -12.76
C PHE A 51 -43.43 46.37 -13.64
N PHE A 52 -44.10 47.33 -13.02
CA PHE A 52 -44.64 48.51 -13.69
C PHE A 52 -43.53 49.53 -13.91
N CYS A 53 -43.40 49.98 -15.15
CA CYS A 53 -42.39 50.94 -15.58
C CYS A 53 -43.05 52.16 -16.22
N THR A 54 -42.64 53.36 -15.80
CA THR A 54 -43.05 54.62 -16.41
C THR A 54 -41.91 55.63 -16.39
N HIS A 55 -41.85 56.48 -17.42
CA HIS A 55 -40.80 57.47 -17.57
C HIS A 55 -41.40 58.88 -17.63
N PHE A 56 -40.88 59.78 -16.80
CA PHE A 56 -41.22 61.20 -16.77
C PHE A 56 -40.05 62.02 -17.29
N GLU A 57 -40.27 62.72 -18.41
CA GLU A 57 -39.29 63.69 -18.92
C GLU A 57 -39.03 64.81 -17.89
N PRO A 58 -37.76 65.27 -17.71
CA PRO A 58 -36.61 64.90 -18.54
C PRO A 58 -35.79 63.67 -18.10
N TYR A 59 -35.88 63.16 -16.84
CA TYR A 59 -34.97 62.07 -16.39
C TYR A 59 -35.48 61.17 -15.23
N ILE A 60 -36.78 61.10 -14.93
CA ILE A 60 -37.27 60.24 -13.84
C ILE A 60 -37.85 58.95 -14.40
N SER A 61 -37.23 57.81 -14.11
CA SER A 61 -37.82 56.49 -14.36
C SER A 61 -38.29 55.88 -13.05
N VAL A 62 -39.51 55.33 -13.07
CA VAL A 62 -40.10 54.64 -11.91
C VAL A 62 -40.33 53.19 -12.28
N GLU A 63 -39.81 52.29 -11.45
CA GLU A 63 -40.00 50.85 -11.53
C GLU A 63 -40.60 50.37 -10.20
N LYS A 64 -41.72 49.65 -10.26
CA LYS A 64 -42.42 49.14 -9.07
C LYS A 64 -42.96 47.75 -9.30
N ASN A 65 -42.85 46.88 -8.30
CA ASN A 65 -43.35 45.51 -8.41
C ASN A 65 -44.90 45.49 -8.50
N ALA A 66 -45.43 44.68 -9.40
CA ALA A 66 -46.85 44.40 -9.54
C ALA A 66 -47.19 43.03 -8.91
N GLU A 67 -48.33 42.96 -8.22
CA GLU A 67 -48.80 41.74 -7.57
C GLU A 67 -49.44 40.81 -8.61
N ILE A 68 -49.01 39.55 -8.65
CA ILE A 68 -49.62 38.54 -9.53
C ILE A 68 -50.78 37.89 -8.78
N LEU A 69 -52.01 38.10 -9.24
CA LEU A 69 -53.21 37.53 -8.62
C LEU A 69 -53.52 36.12 -9.10
N ASP A 70 -53.37 35.88 -10.41
CA ASP A 70 -53.57 34.56 -11.03
C ASP A 70 -52.54 34.38 -12.14
N ALA A 71 -51.45 33.69 -11.80
CA ALA A 71 -50.30 33.50 -12.68
C ALA A 71 -50.68 32.79 -13.99
N LYS A 72 -51.52 31.75 -13.93
CA LYS A 72 -51.92 30.97 -15.11
C LYS A 72 -52.85 31.72 -16.05
N LYS A 73 -53.55 32.73 -15.55
CA LYS A 73 -54.42 33.61 -16.36
C LYS A 73 -53.75 34.92 -16.77
N GLY A 74 -52.48 35.13 -16.41
CA GLY A 74 -51.76 36.37 -16.66
C GLY A 74 -52.37 37.58 -15.95
N LEU A 75 -53.07 37.37 -14.83
CA LEU A 75 -53.79 38.43 -14.12
C LEU A 75 -52.89 39.08 -13.07
N ILE A 76 -52.63 40.37 -13.26
CA ILE A 76 -51.84 41.20 -12.35
C ILE A 76 -52.67 42.32 -11.75
N ARG A 77 -52.25 42.77 -10.57
CA ARG A 77 -52.75 43.97 -9.89
C ARG A 77 -51.60 44.90 -9.59
N PHE A 78 -51.79 46.16 -9.97
CA PHE A 78 -50.84 47.21 -9.65
C PHE A 78 -51.56 48.36 -8.93
N THR A 79 -51.06 48.75 -7.77
CA THR A 79 -51.57 49.90 -7.03
C THR A 79 -50.65 51.08 -7.27
N MET A 80 -51.18 52.14 -7.87
CA MET A 80 -50.43 53.36 -8.13
C MET A 80 -50.01 54.02 -6.81
N ASP A 81 -48.73 54.31 -6.68
CA ASP A 81 -48.17 55.07 -5.57
C ASP A 81 -47.88 56.53 -5.98
N ASP A 82 -47.48 57.33 -5.00
CA ASP A 82 -47.16 58.74 -5.21
C ASP A 82 -46.04 58.92 -6.25
N TYR A 83 -45.11 57.95 -6.35
CA TYR A 83 -44.02 58.00 -7.33
C TYR A 83 -44.51 57.79 -8.76
N CYS A 84 -45.52 56.96 -8.98
CA CYS A 84 -46.14 56.75 -10.30
C CYS A 84 -47.10 57.88 -10.71
N MET A 85 -47.46 58.80 -9.80
CA MET A 85 -48.40 59.91 -10.06
C MET A 85 -47.73 61.29 -9.94
N GLN A 86 -46.41 61.36 -10.06
CA GLN A 86 -45.63 62.59 -9.85
C GLN A 86 -45.92 63.70 -10.86
N LYS A 87 -46.13 63.36 -12.14
CA LYS A 87 -46.29 64.34 -13.23
C LYS A 87 -47.74 64.40 -13.72
N VAL A 88 -48.41 65.52 -13.44
CA VAL A 88 -49.76 65.81 -13.95
C VAL A 88 -49.72 65.88 -15.49
N GLY A 89 -50.66 65.19 -16.15
CA GLY A 89 -50.73 65.11 -17.60
C GLY A 89 -50.87 63.68 -18.11
N ARG A 90 -50.75 63.52 -19.43
CA ARG A 90 -50.76 62.21 -20.09
C ARG A 90 -49.38 61.56 -19.94
N GLN A 91 -49.37 60.32 -19.47
CA GLN A 91 -48.18 59.53 -19.19
C GLN A 91 -48.26 58.19 -19.92
N GLU A 92 -47.10 57.60 -20.17
CA GLU A 92 -46.96 56.27 -20.77
C GLU A 92 -46.41 55.30 -19.74
N GLY A 93 -47.00 54.11 -19.67
CA GLY A 93 -46.58 53.03 -18.79
C GLY A 93 -46.58 51.71 -19.53
N TYR A 94 -45.80 50.76 -19.01
CA TYR A 94 -45.73 49.40 -19.51
C TYR A 94 -45.34 48.46 -18.35
N PHE A 95 -45.42 47.15 -18.57
CA PHE A 95 -44.99 46.15 -17.61
C PHE A 95 -43.88 45.29 -18.18
N GLU A 96 -42.82 45.10 -17.41
CA GLU A 96 -41.71 44.19 -17.72
C GLU A 96 -41.85 42.89 -16.94
N ILE A 97 -41.48 41.78 -17.58
CA ILE A 97 -41.59 40.43 -17.05
C ILE A 97 -40.19 39.84 -16.91
N TYR A 98 -39.86 39.41 -15.70
CA TYR A 98 -38.58 38.83 -15.34
C TYR A 98 -38.73 37.40 -14.85
N LYS A 99 -37.77 36.55 -15.20
CA LYS A 99 -37.55 35.27 -14.53
C LYS A 99 -36.26 35.38 -13.73
N GLU A 100 -36.39 35.30 -12.40
CA GLU A 100 -35.31 35.64 -11.47
C GLU A 100 -34.80 37.07 -11.73
N ASP A 101 -33.57 37.22 -12.24
CA ASP A 101 -32.93 38.50 -12.59
C ASP A 101 -32.76 38.70 -14.11
N THR A 102 -33.34 37.81 -14.95
CA THR A 102 -33.26 37.92 -16.42
C THR A 102 -34.54 38.52 -16.99
N PHE A 103 -34.41 39.61 -17.77
CA PHE A 103 -35.50 40.21 -18.54
C PHE A 103 -35.98 39.24 -19.63
N LEU A 104 -37.29 38.99 -19.69
CA LEU A 104 -37.88 38.08 -20.67
C LEU A 104 -38.69 38.81 -21.75
N ASP A 105 -39.64 39.65 -21.34
CA ASP A 105 -40.59 40.29 -22.26
C ASP A 105 -41.18 41.55 -21.61
N ALA A 106 -41.80 42.41 -22.41
CA ALA A 106 -42.51 43.60 -21.95
C ALA A 106 -43.86 43.77 -22.66
N THR A 107 -44.87 44.26 -21.96
CA THR A 107 -46.13 44.67 -22.60
C THR A 107 -45.89 45.89 -23.48
N GLN A 108 -46.68 46.06 -24.53
CA GLN A 108 -46.69 47.33 -25.25
C GLN A 108 -47.13 48.47 -24.33
N TYR A 109 -46.74 49.69 -24.69
CA TYR A 109 -47.11 50.88 -23.92
C TYR A 109 -48.63 51.05 -23.85
N PHE A 110 -49.08 51.57 -22.71
CA PHE A 110 -50.43 52.09 -22.55
C PHE A 110 -50.37 53.49 -21.96
N THR A 111 -51.46 54.25 -22.16
CA THR A 111 -51.53 55.64 -21.70
C THR A 111 -52.45 55.77 -20.50
N TYR A 112 -52.03 56.56 -19.53
CA TYR A 112 -52.85 56.95 -18.39
C TYR A 112 -52.71 58.45 -18.14
N THR A 113 -53.74 59.07 -17.57
CA THR A 113 -53.75 60.52 -17.30
C THR A 113 -53.72 60.75 -15.80
N VAL A 114 -52.71 61.47 -15.32
CA VAL A 114 -52.64 61.93 -13.93
C VAL A 114 -53.35 63.26 -13.82
N GLN A 115 -54.42 63.31 -13.03
CA GLN A 115 -55.18 64.52 -12.73
C GLN A 115 -54.56 65.26 -11.54
N THR A 116 -54.61 66.59 -11.60
CA THR A 116 -54.21 67.46 -10.50
C THR A 116 -55.11 67.21 -9.27
N SER A 117 -54.47 67.23 -8.10
CA SER A 117 -55.12 67.41 -6.81
C SER A 117 -54.81 68.81 -6.29
N ILE A 118 -55.48 69.25 -5.22
CA ILE A 118 -55.17 70.52 -4.51
C ILE A 118 -53.75 70.45 -3.90
N ILE A 119 -53.28 69.24 -3.60
CA ILE A 119 -51.93 68.96 -3.12
C ILE A 119 -51.01 68.85 -4.34
N LYS A 120 -50.09 69.81 -4.50
CA LYS A 120 -49.06 69.79 -5.54
C LYS A 120 -47.83 69.07 -5.00
N GLN A 121 -47.57 67.85 -5.46
CA GLN A 121 -46.36 67.10 -5.10
C GLN A 121 -45.20 67.57 -5.99
N LEU A 122 -44.08 68.00 -5.39
CA LEU A 122 -42.85 68.31 -6.12
C LEU A 122 -42.24 67.00 -6.65
N MET A 123 -41.69 67.00 -7.87
CA MET A 123 -40.95 65.85 -8.41
C MET A 123 -39.76 65.54 -7.50
N ASP A 124 -39.73 64.34 -6.94
CA ASP A 124 -38.69 63.92 -5.99
C ASP A 124 -37.76 62.91 -6.67
N GLY A 125 -36.52 63.35 -6.92
CA GLY A 125 -35.46 62.56 -7.54
C GLY A 125 -34.55 61.82 -6.55
N GLU A 126 -34.77 61.91 -5.23
CA GLU A 126 -33.78 61.49 -4.21
C GLU A 126 -33.95 60.06 -3.66
N SER A 127 -34.59 59.15 -4.40
CA SER A 127 -35.09 57.90 -3.81
C SER A 127 -34.06 56.77 -3.56
N TYR A 128 -32.85 56.83 -4.11
CA TYR A 128 -31.90 55.69 -4.05
C TYR A 128 -30.87 55.80 -2.92
N ILE A 129 -30.42 57.01 -2.57
CA ILE A 129 -29.34 57.24 -1.60
C ILE A 129 -29.82 57.01 -0.15
N GLN A 130 -30.99 57.52 0.22
CA GLN A 130 -31.54 57.35 1.58
C GLN A 130 -31.80 55.88 1.95
N ARG A 131 -32.19 55.04 0.97
CA ARG A 131 -32.38 53.60 1.18
C ARG A 131 -31.06 52.87 1.45
N LEU A 132 -29.97 53.30 0.84
CA LEU A 132 -28.64 52.76 1.12
C LEU A 132 -28.15 53.17 2.52
N GLU A 133 -28.42 54.39 2.96
CA GLU A 133 -28.07 54.87 4.31
C GLU A 133 -28.85 54.12 5.41
N GLU A 134 -30.15 53.87 5.22
CA GLU A 134 -30.94 53.05 6.14
C GLU A 134 -30.47 51.59 6.19
N LEU A 135 -30.07 51.03 5.04
CA LEU A 135 -29.49 49.69 4.98
C LEU A 135 -28.15 49.62 5.72
N LEU A 136 -27.27 50.62 5.54
CA LEU A 136 -26.01 50.72 6.27
C LEU A 136 -26.25 50.75 7.78
N LYS A 137 -27.23 51.54 8.23
CA LYS A 137 -27.59 51.63 9.66
C LYS A 137 -28.08 50.30 10.22
N LYS A 138 -28.96 49.60 9.51
CA LYS A 138 -29.45 48.27 9.93
C LYS A 138 -28.33 47.24 9.98
N LEU A 139 -27.38 47.30 9.05
CA LEU A 139 -26.20 46.44 9.05
C LEU A 139 -25.33 46.72 10.28
N GLN A 140 -25.09 47.99 10.60
CA GLN A 140 -24.33 48.41 11.79
C GLN A 140 -24.97 47.88 13.08
N GLU A 141 -26.28 48.09 13.26
CA GLU A 141 -27.04 47.62 14.43
C GLU A 141 -27.04 46.09 14.56
N ALA A 142 -27.05 45.36 13.45
CA ALA A 142 -26.96 43.90 13.45
C ALA A 142 -25.56 43.40 13.85
N MET A 143 -24.50 44.09 13.39
CA MET A 143 -23.13 43.76 13.78
C MET A 143 -22.91 43.99 15.28
N ASP A 144 -23.39 45.11 15.83
CA ASP A 144 -23.22 45.44 17.25
C ASP A 144 -23.94 44.42 18.15
N LYS A 145 -25.19 44.05 17.81
CA LYS A 145 -25.92 43.00 18.53
C LYS A 145 -25.21 41.64 18.47
N SER A 146 -24.68 41.28 17.30
CA SER A 146 -23.94 40.04 17.15
C SER A 146 -22.66 40.02 17.99
N GLN A 147 -21.97 41.16 18.16
CA GLN A 147 -20.80 41.24 19.03
C GLN A 147 -21.18 41.03 20.50
N GLU A 148 -22.24 41.68 20.98
CA GLU A 148 -22.72 41.53 22.36
C GLU A 148 -23.13 40.09 22.68
N GLU A 149 -23.83 39.42 21.76
CA GLU A 149 -24.21 38.00 21.91
C GLU A 149 -22.98 37.08 21.98
N VAL A 150 -21.96 37.34 21.15
CA VAL A 150 -20.70 36.57 21.16
C VAL A 150 -19.93 36.79 22.46
N GLU A 151 -19.84 38.02 22.95
CA GLU A 151 -19.17 38.32 24.22
C GLU A 151 -19.84 37.64 25.40
N LYS A 152 -21.18 37.68 25.46
CA LYS A 152 -21.95 36.99 26.50
C LYS A 152 -21.75 35.48 26.45
N TRP A 153 -21.78 34.88 25.25
CA TRP A 153 -21.55 33.45 25.06
C TRP A 153 -20.13 33.04 25.48
N LEU A 154 -19.11 33.87 25.19
CA LEU A 154 -17.73 33.63 25.61
C LEU A 154 -17.61 33.62 27.13
N GLU A 155 -18.25 34.57 27.82
CA GLU A 155 -18.17 34.68 29.27
C GLU A 155 -18.89 33.51 29.97
N GLU A 156 -20.07 33.12 29.49
CA GLU A 156 -20.80 31.96 30.01
C GLU A 156 -20.00 30.65 29.86
N ASN A 157 -19.29 30.49 28.74
CA ASN A 157 -18.46 29.30 28.54
C ASN A 157 -17.18 29.33 29.36
N ARG A 158 -16.57 30.51 29.54
CA ARG A 158 -15.43 30.66 30.45
C ARG A 158 -15.80 30.19 31.86
N GLN A 159 -16.94 30.66 32.37
CA GLN A 159 -17.43 30.27 33.69
C GLN A 159 -17.69 28.75 33.79
N LYS A 160 -18.33 28.16 32.78
CA LYS A 160 -18.54 26.70 32.74
C LYS A 160 -17.24 25.91 32.76
N ILE A 161 -16.23 26.36 32.02
CA ILE A 161 -14.91 25.73 32.00
C ILE A 161 -14.26 25.82 33.39
N ASP A 162 -14.31 26.97 34.04
CA ASP A 162 -13.73 27.17 35.37
C ASP A 162 -14.42 26.29 36.43
N ASP A 163 -15.74 26.12 36.35
CA ASP A 163 -16.48 25.26 37.29
C ASP A 163 -16.19 23.77 37.04
N LEU A 164 -16.10 23.34 35.77
CA LEU A 164 -15.67 21.98 35.42
C LEU A 164 -14.25 21.67 35.92
N MET A 165 -13.33 22.64 35.83
CA MET A 165 -11.97 22.46 36.35
C MET A 165 -11.97 22.25 37.87
N LYS A 166 -12.77 23.02 38.64
CA LYS A 166 -12.89 22.84 40.09
C LYS A 166 -13.48 21.49 40.47
N GLU A 167 -14.53 21.05 39.77
CA GLU A 167 -15.13 19.72 39.99
C GLU A 167 -14.12 18.61 39.73
N MET A 168 -13.32 18.73 38.66
CA MET A 168 -12.29 17.77 38.32
C MET A 168 -11.17 17.73 39.38
N ASP A 169 -10.71 18.88 39.87
CA ASP A 169 -9.71 18.96 40.94
C ASP A 169 -10.23 18.31 42.24
N GLN A 170 -11.49 18.56 42.60
CA GLN A 170 -12.12 17.94 43.76
C GLN A 170 -12.25 16.43 43.60
N PHE A 171 -12.65 15.95 42.42
CA PHE A 171 -12.72 14.52 42.13
C PHE A 171 -11.37 13.83 42.31
N PHE A 172 -10.28 14.42 41.81
CA PHE A 172 -8.94 13.86 42.00
C PHE A 172 -8.51 13.86 43.48
N ALA A 173 -8.84 14.91 44.22
CA ALA A 173 -8.57 14.98 45.65
C ALA A 173 -9.30 13.89 46.44
N ASP A 174 -10.59 13.70 46.15
CA ASP A 174 -11.43 12.69 46.79
C ASP A 174 -10.93 11.28 46.48
N LYS A 175 -10.59 10.99 45.21
CA LYS A 175 -10.05 9.68 44.80
C LYS A 175 -8.70 9.36 45.42
N LYS A 176 -7.83 10.37 45.55
CA LYS A 176 -6.56 10.21 46.26
C LYS A 176 -6.79 9.89 47.73
N ASN A 177 -7.76 10.54 48.36
CA ASN A 177 -8.12 10.27 49.75
C ASN A 177 -8.71 8.87 49.95
N GLU A 178 -9.64 8.45 49.08
CA GLU A 178 -10.19 7.08 49.07
C GLU A 178 -9.07 6.03 48.94
N PHE A 179 -8.13 6.23 48.02
CA PHE A 179 -6.98 5.33 47.85
C PHE A 179 -6.13 5.26 49.11
N ASN A 180 -5.81 6.38 49.74
CA ASN A 180 -5.00 6.41 50.96
C ASN A 180 -5.70 5.68 52.12
N VAL A 181 -7.01 5.91 52.30
CA VAL A 181 -7.80 5.21 53.32
C VAL A 181 -7.80 3.70 53.08
N TRP A 182 -7.99 3.28 51.83
CA TRP A 182 -7.90 1.87 51.46
C TRP A 182 -6.49 1.30 51.69
N PHE A 183 -5.44 2.01 51.27
CA PHE A 183 -4.05 1.57 51.41
C PHE A 183 -3.65 1.38 52.86
N GLU A 184 -3.97 2.33 53.74
CA GLU A 184 -3.71 2.21 55.18
C GLU A 184 -4.49 1.04 55.80
N SER A 185 -5.70 0.72 55.30
CA SER A 185 -6.48 -0.43 55.80
C SER A 185 -5.84 -1.80 55.49
N VAL A 186 -5.01 -1.89 54.45
CA VAL A 186 -4.32 -3.13 54.04
C VAL A 186 -2.82 -3.11 54.33
N ARG A 187 -2.28 -1.98 54.80
CA ARG A 187 -0.85 -1.75 54.97
C ARG A 187 -0.17 -2.77 55.88
N GLU A 188 -0.76 -3.06 57.04
CA GLU A 188 -0.20 -4.04 58.00
C GLU A 188 -0.14 -5.45 57.39
N ILE A 189 -1.13 -5.81 56.56
CA ILE A 189 -1.15 -7.09 55.84
C ILE A 189 -0.03 -7.12 54.80
N LEU A 190 0.16 -6.03 54.05
CA LEU A 190 1.23 -5.92 53.05
C LEU A 190 2.63 -5.91 53.68
N GLU A 191 2.81 -5.30 54.85
CA GLU A 191 4.09 -5.29 55.57
C GLU A 191 4.43 -6.67 56.16
N SER A 192 3.42 -7.46 56.55
CA SER A 192 3.59 -8.78 57.14
C SER A 192 3.60 -9.95 56.15
N ILE A 193 3.33 -9.70 54.87
CA ILE A 193 3.20 -10.76 53.84
C ILE A 193 4.52 -11.51 53.58
N ASP A 194 5.65 -10.82 53.71
CA ASP A 194 6.99 -11.39 53.50
C ASP A 194 7.97 -10.86 54.55
N PRO A 195 7.89 -11.36 55.80
CA PRO A 195 8.75 -10.91 56.88
C PRO A 195 10.22 -11.10 56.53
N GLY A 196 10.97 -10.00 56.43
CA GLY A 196 12.39 -10.02 56.08
C GLY A 196 12.67 -10.23 54.58
N GLY A 197 11.65 -10.24 53.71
CA GLY A 197 11.84 -10.33 52.26
C GLY A 197 12.30 -11.71 51.77
N VAL A 198 12.05 -12.77 52.54
CA VAL A 198 12.58 -14.12 52.27
C VAL A 198 11.96 -14.68 50.99
N LEU A 199 10.64 -14.63 50.85
CA LEU A 199 9.94 -15.14 49.66
C LEU A 199 10.33 -14.36 48.41
N LEU A 200 10.42 -13.02 48.51
CA LEU A 200 10.87 -12.18 47.41
C LEU A 200 12.30 -12.54 47.00
N SER A 201 13.20 -12.73 47.97
CA SER A 201 14.59 -13.09 47.69
C SER A 201 14.73 -14.48 47.05
N GLU A 202 13.94 -15.47 47.50
CA GLU A 202 13.92 -16.81 46.93
C GLU A 202 13.37 -16.81 45.50
N ILE A 203 12.30 -16.05 45.21
CA ILE A 203 11.76 -15.92 43.85
C ILE A 203 12.76 -15.22 42.93
N ILE A 204 13.45 -14.18 43.40
CA ILE A 204 14.50 -13.50 42.62
C ILE A 204 15.66 -14.46 42.33
N ARG A 205 16.13 -15.21 43.34
CA ARG A 205 17.17 -16.23 43.16
C ARG A 205 16.73 -17.35 42.23
N ALA A 206 15.48 -17.80 42.34
CA ALA A 206 14.91 -18.82 41.48
C ALA A 206 14.84 -18.39 40.01
N ARG A 207 14.91 -17.09 39.70
CA ARG A 207 15.03 -16.59 38.32
C ARG A 207 16.47 -16.57 37.81
N SER A 208 17.46 -16.72 38.69
CA SER A 208 18.87 -16.67 38.32
C SER A 208 19.44 -18.07 38.15
N SER A 209 20.21 -18.25 37.09
CA SER A 209 20.96 -19.47 36.78
C SER A 209 22.41 -19.11 36.52
N ASP A 210 23.33 -19.77 37.21
CA ASP A 210 24.77 -19.57 36.98
C ASP A 210 25.18 -19.95 35.55
N ARG A 211 24.42 -20.83 34.90
CA ARG A 211 24.70 -21.33 33.56
C ARG A 211 23.99 -20.58 32.45
N TYR A 212 22.77 -20.09 32.70
CA TYR A 212 21.87 -19.56 31.68
C TYR A 212 21.49 -18.09 31.90
N GLY A 213 22.01 -17.44 32.94
CA GLY A 213 21.72 -16.05 33.25
C GLY A 213 20.41 -15.87 34.02
N THR A 214 19.83 -14.68 33.92
CA THR A 214 18.63 -14.30 34.69
C THR A 214 17.41 -14.22 33.78
N PHE A 215 16.32 -14.88 34.17
CA PHE A 215 15.05 -14.94 33.45
C PHE A 215 14.07 -13.85 33.92
N LYS A 216 13.06 -13.51 33.12
CA LYS A 216 12.05 -12.48 33.45
C LYS A 216 11.17 -12.90 34.63
N ASN A 217 10.83 -14.18 34.70
CA ASN A 217 10.05 -14.78 35.78
C ASN A 217 10.45 -16.26 35.96
N VAL A 218 9.90 -16.91 36.98
CA VAL A 218 10.23 -18.31 37.31
C VAL A 218 9.69 -19.26 36.23
N ASP A 219 8.53 -18.95 35.67
CA ASP A 219 7.86 -19.69 34.60
C ASP A 219 8.75 -19.85 33.37
N GLU A 220 9.29 -18.75 32.84
CA GLU A 220 10.20 -18.77 31.70
C GLU A 220 11.45 -19.62 31.95
N ARG A 221 11.97 -19.61 33.19
CA ARG A 221 13.10 -20.48 33.54
C ARG A 221 12.70 -21.96 33.56
N LEU A 222 11.51 -22.29 34.05
CA LEU A 222 11.01 -23.67 34.11
C LEU A 222 10.79 -24.20 32.69
N GLU A 223 10.12 -23.44 31.83
CA GLU A 223 9.93 -23.76 30.41
C GLU A 223 11.27 -23.95 29.69
N TYR A 224 12.24 -23.07 29.95
CA TYR A 224 13.59 -23.23 29.39
C TYR A 224 14.28 -24.50 29.91
N ALA A 225 14.15 -24.81 31.21
CA ALA A 225 14.71 -26.04 31.77
C ALA A 225 14.07 -27.27 31.13
N GLU A 226 12.74 -27.31 31.03
CA GLU A 226 12.00 -28.38 30.35
C GLU A 226 12.49 -28.54 28.91
N ALA A 227 12.59 -27.45 28.14
CA ALA A 227 13.11 -27.47 26.77
C ALA A 227 14.56 -27.96 26.64
N VAL A 228 15.42 -27.70 27.64
CA VAL A 228 16.81 -28.17 27.68
C VAL A 228 16.93 -29.64 28.05
N PHE A 229 15.96 -30.20 28.75
CA PHE A 229 15.94 -31.63 29.09
C PHE A 229 15.12 -32.45 28.09
N SER A 230 14.10 -31.88 27.46
CA SER A 230 13.27 -32.54 26.45
C SER A 230 13.99 -32.57 25.11
N ALA A 231 14.18 -33.75 24.52
CA ALA A 231 14.67 -33.90 23.16
C ALA A 231 13.55 -33.67 22.12
N ASP A 232 12.92 -32.50 22.16
CA ASP A 232 11.75 -32.17 21.32
C ASP A 232 12.05 -31.18 20.19
N THR A 233 13.28 -30.64 20.14
CA THR A 233 13.67 -29.70 19.07
C THR A 233 14.16 -30.46 17.84
N ASN A 234 13.56 -30.21 16.68
CA ASN A 234 13.96 -30.83 15.42
C ASN A 234 15.40 -30.42 15.04
N LEU A 235 16.28 -31.41 14.87
CA LEU A 235 17.64 -31.22 14.37
C LEU A 235 17.69 -31.38 12.85
N MET A 236 17.18 -32.50 12.34
CA MET A 236 17.21 -32.82 10.91
C MET A 236 16.22 -33.93 10.56
N THR A 237 15.82 -33.98 9.29
CA THR A 237 15.05 -35.08 8.71
C THR A 237 15.98 -35.96 7.87
N ILE A 238 15.94 -37.27 8.09
CA ILE A 238 16.74 -38.25 7.36
C ILE A 238 15.78 -39.18 6.62
N ASN A 239 15.94 -39.26 5.30
CA ASN A 239 15.35 -40.29 4.47
C ASN A 239 16.32 -41.47 4.37
N HIS A 240 15.82 -42.69 4.31
CA HIS A 240 16.64 -43.89 4.25
C HIS A 240 16.00 -45.02 3.43
N ASN A 241 16.83 -45.93 2.94
CA ASN A 241 16.39 -47.12 2.20
C ASN A 241 16.02 -48.31 3.10
N PHE A 242 16.25 -48.22 4.41
CA PHE A 242 15.93 -49.29 5.35
C PHE A 242 14.42 -49.37 5.53
N ARG A 243 13.80 -50.48 5.13
CA ARG A 243 12.35 -50.68 5.23
C ARG A 243 11.96 -51.02 6.68
N GLY A 244 11.91 -50.02 7.55
CA GLY A 244 11.67 -50.19 8.98
C GLY A 244 12.05 -48.97 9.81
N TYR A 245 12.29 -49.19 11.10
CA TYR A 245 12.57 -48.12 12.08
C TYR A 245 14.02 -48.23 12.57
N PRO A 246 15.00 -47.61 11.88
CA PRO A 246 16.41 -47.78 12.22
C PRO A 246 16.77 -47.07 13.52
N ARG A 247 17.70 -47.66 14.27
CA ARG A 247 18.28 -47.00 15.45
C ARG A 247 19.35 -46.00 15.04
N LEU A 248 19.46 -44.93 15.82
CA LEU A 248 20.49 -43.92 15.65
C LEU A 248 21.23 -43.61 16.94
N ARG A 249 22.38 -42.98 16.78
CA ARG A 249 23.18 -42.42 17.88
C ARG A 249 23.56 -40.99 17.53
N VAL A 250 23.38 -40.07 18.49
CA VAL A 250 23.81 -38.68 18.35
C VAL A 250 25.01 -38.41 19.25
N LEU A 251 26.08 -37.90 18.65
CA LEU A 251 27.34 -37.56 19.31
C LEU A 251 27.59 -36.06 19.19
N TYR A 252 28.13 -35.46 20.23
CA TYR A 252 28.50 -34.05 20.26
C TYR A 252 29.91 -33.87 20.81
N TRP A 253 30.67 -32.93 20.23
CA TRP A 253 31.92 -32.43 20.79
C TRP A 253 32.20 -31.00 20.34
N ASP A 254 33.06 -30.33 21.09
CA ASP A 254 33.57 -29.00 20.76
C ASP A 254 34.92 -29.12 20.04
N TYR A 255 35.24 -28.19 19.14
CA TYR A 255 36.52 -28.06 18.45
C TYR A 255 36.95 -29.30 17.62
N GLY A 256 36.04 -29.91 16.86
CA GLY A 256 36.41 -31.01 15.95
C GLY A 256 37.45 -30.61 14.89
N MET A 257 38.09 -31.60 14.25
CA MET A 257 39.00 -31.35 13.12
C MET A 257 38.35 -30.43 12.08
N ALA A 258 39.13 -29.45 11.60
CA ALA A 258 38.73 -28.41 10.64
C ALA A 258 37.73 -27.34 11.14
N THR A 259 37.37 -27.32 12.43
CA THR A 259 36.58 -26.21 13.01
C THR A 259 37.43 -24.99 13.39
N ARG A 260 38.74 -25.15 13.54
CA ARG A 260 39.72 -24.09 13.79
C ARG A 260 41.07 -24.39 13.12
N PRO A 261 41.93 -23.36 12.94
CA PRO A 261 43.32 -23.58 12.53
C PRO A 261 44.02 -24.55 13.48
N LEU A 262 44.77 -25.48 12.90
CA LEU A 262 45.53 -26.50 13.63
C LEU A 262 46.36 -25.87 14.76
N ALA A 263 46.28 -26.47 15.95
CA ALA A 263 47.01 -26.09 17.16
C ALA A 263 46.58 -24.75 17.80
N MET A 264 45.45 -24.18 17.38
CA MET A 264 44.80 -23.03 18.04
C MET A 264 43.53 -23.44 18.81
N GLU A 265 43.24 -24.74 18.92
CA GLU A 265 42.11 -25.24 19.70
C GLU A 265 42.38 -25.16 21.23
N PRO A 266 41.47 -24.62 22.04
CA PRO A 266 41.61 -24.58 23.51
C PRO A 266 41.77 -25.96 24.16
N THR A 267 41.31 -27.00 23.47
CA THR A 267 41.28 -28.39 23.95
C THR A 267 42.43 -29.25 23.43
N GLY A 268 43.31 -28.71 22.57
CA GLY A 268 44.39 -29.45 21.93
C GLY A 268 44.01 -30.14 20.61
N ILE A 269 45.01 -30.74 19.95
CA ILE A 269 44.91 -31.39 18.64
C ILE A 269 43.95 -32.59 18.73
N GLY A 270 42.88 -32.56 17.95
CA GLY A 270 41.87 -33.64 17.89
C GLY A 270 40.50 -33.27 18.47
N GLY A 271 40.39 -32.12 19.14
CA GLY A 271 39.14 -31.57 19.65
C GLY A 271 38.80 -31.97 21.08
N GLY A 272 37.64 -31.52 21.55
CA GLY A 272 37.11 -31.79 22.88
C GLY A 272 36.55 -33.20 23.05
N ASN A 273 36.17 -33.54 24.28
CA ASN A 273 35.62 -34.84 24.61
C ASN A 273 34.29 -35.10 23.90
N VAL A 274 34.18 -36.26 23.26
CA VAL A 274 32.94 -36.73 22.62
C VAL A 274 31.95 -37.22 23.68
N ARG A 275 30.74 -36.66 23.65
CA ARG A 275 29.62 -37.07 24.52
C ARG A 275 28.43 -37.52 23.69
N THR A 276 27.66 -38.46 24.23
CA THR A 276 26.37 -38.83 23.64
C THR A 276 25.34 -37.77 24.01
N VAL A 277 24.51 -37.36 23.04
CA VAL A 277 23.39 -36.45 23.25
C VAL A 277 22.11 -37.28 23.33
N GLU A 278 21.29 -36.98 24.33
CA GLU A 278 19.96 -37.54 24.41
C GLU A 278 19.16 -37.10 23.18
N SER A 279 18.57 -38.06 22.47
CA SER A 279 17.86 -37.79 21.23
C SER A 279 16.57 -38.58 21.21
N ASN A 280 15.55 -37.98 20.64
CA ASN A 280 14.29 -38.64 20.35
C ASN A 280 14.18 -38.81 18.83
N VAL A 281 13.55 -39.90 18.40
CA VAL A 281 13.40 -40.24 16.99
C VAL A 281 11.92 -40.36 16.69
N GLU A 282 11.42 -39.48 15.83
CA GLU A 282 10.07 -39.57 15.31
C GLU A 282 10.12 -40.20 13.92
N TYR A 283 9.53 -41.39 13.79
CA TYR A 283 9.44 -42.07 12.49
C TYR A 283 8.17 -41.61 11.79
N LEU A 284 8.33 -40.87 10.69
CA LEU A 284 7.20 -40.36 9.91
C LEU A 284 6.58 -41.49 9.07
N ASP A 285 7.44 -42.32 8.48
CA ASP A 285 7.07 -43.46 7.67
C ASP A 285 8.21 -44.52 7.68
N PRO A 286 8.04 -45.70 7.04
CA PRO A 286 9.07 -46.75 7.02
C PRO A 286 10.40 -46.39 6.32
N TYR A 287 10.53 -45.19 5.74
CA TYR A 287 11.67 -44.70 4.97
C TYR A 287 12.14 -43.31 5.42
N SER A 288 11.50 -42.67 6.40
CA SER A 288 11.89 -41.34 6.85
C SER A 288 11.69 -41.13 8.35
N LEU A 289 12.63 -40.38 8.94
CA LEU A 289 12.65 -40.07 10.37
C LEU A 289 13.09 -38.63 10.63
N ILE A 290 12.63 -38.07 11.75
CA ILE A 290 13.09 -36.80 12.30
C ILE A 290 13.93 -37.10 13.53
N VAL A 291 15.13 -36.54 13.56
CA VAL A 291 16.01 -36.56 14.73
C VAL A 291 15.71 -35.32 15.55
N LYS A 292 15.31 -35.52 16.80
CA LYS A 292 15.08 -34.43 17.76
C LYS A 292 16.13 -34.46 18.87
N VAL A 293 16.57 -33.28 19.26
CA VAL A 293 17.58 -33.06 20.29
C VAL A 293 17.10 -31.95 21.24
N PRO A 294 17.72 -31.81 22.42
CA PRO A 294 17.40 -30.68 23.28
C PRO A 294 17.84 -29.35 22.67
N ILE A 295 17.18 -28.26 23.06
CA ILE A 295 17.30 -26.95 22.38
C ILE A 295 18.73 -26.39 22.35
N ASN A 296 19.57 -26.72 23.34
CA ASN A 296 20.97 -26.32 23.40
C ASN A 296 21.85 -26.95 22.31
N TYR A 297 21.39 -28.04 21.68
CA TYR A 297 22.05 -28.73 20.57
C TYR A 297 21.42 -28.40 19.21
N GLN A 298 20.45 -27.49 19.17
CA GLN A 298 19.91 -26.99 17.90
C GLN A 298 20.97 -26.17 17.16
N PHE A 299 21.20 -26.52 15.90
CA PHE A 299 22.08 -25.76 15.01
C PHE A 299 21.20 -24.96 14.04
N ILE A 300 21.53 -23.68 13.86
CA ILE A 300 20.89 -22.80 12.88
C ILE A 300 21.86 -22.72 11.70
N ASP A 301 21.38 -23.13 10.53
CA ASP A 301 22.14 -23.16 9.26
C ASP A 301 23.54 -23.80 9.38
N PRO A 302 23.62 -25.10 9.78
CA PRO A 302 24.89 -25.77 9.95
C PRO A 302 25.58 -26.08 8.61
N GLU A 303 26.92 -26.11 8.64
CA GLU A 303 27.70 -26.73 7.57
C GLU A 303 27.56 -28.25 7.64
N PHE A 304 27.24 -28.88 6.51
CA PHE A 304 27.12 -30.32 6.41
C PHE A 304 28.42 -30.93 5.89
N VAL A 305 28.99 -31.84 6.69
CA VAL A 305 30.16 -32.64 6.31
C VAL A 305 29.75 -34.10 6.24
N PHE A 306 29.93 -34.71 5.08
CA PHE A 306 29.54 -36.09 4.86
C PHE A 306 30.75 -37.01 4.94
N ILE A 307 30.64 -38.03 5.79
CA ILE A 307 31.71 -39.01 5.99
C ILE A 307 31.38 -40.27 5.20
N ASP A 308 30.17 -40.80 5.41
CA ASP A 308 29.65 -42.00 4.76
C ASP A 308 28.11 -41.93 4.70
N SER A 309 27.48 -42.93 4.07
CA SER A 309 26.02 -42.99 3.92
C SER A 309 25.23 -43.23 5.22
N LYS A 310 25.92 -43.36 6.36
CA LYS A 310 25.32 -43.60 7.68
C LYS A 310 25.62 -42.47 8.67
N LYS A 311 26.61 -41.62 8.40
CA LYS A 311 27.11 -40.59 9.32
C LYS A 311 26.92 -39.19 8.73
N PHE A 312 26.05 -38.43 9.36
CA PHE A 312 25.75 -37.05 9.04
C PHE A 312 26.42 -36.17 10.09
N ARG A 313 27.34 -35.31 9.69
CA ARG A 313 27.99 -34.36 10.59
C ARG A 313 27.53 -32.95 10.28
N LEU A 314 27.07 -32.25 11.30
CA LEU A 314 26.67 -30.85 11.27
C LEU A 314 27.69 -30.06 12.09
N ILE A 315 28.17 -28.96 11.52
CA ILE A 315 29.16 -28.08 12.14
C ILE A 315 28.59 -26.67 12.24
N SER A 316 28.69 -26.05 13.40
CA SER A 316 28.31 -24.65 13.64
C SER A 316 29.36 -23.99 14.53
N ASP A 317 30.20 -23.15 13.92
CA ASP A 317 31.38 -22.55 14.56
C ASP A 317 32.31 -23.64 15.13
N TYR A 318 32.49 -23.70 16.44
CA TYR A 318 33.30 -24.73 17.09
C TYR A 318 32.49 -25.96 17.52
N ARG A 319 31.17 -25.95 17.37
CA ARG A 319 30.30 -27.04 17.84
C ARG A 319 30.09 -28.05 16.74
N VAL A 320 30.23 -29.33 17.07
CA VAL A 320 30.04 -30.43 16.12
C VAL A 320 29.03 -31.41 16.69
N ILE A 321 28.02 -31.74 15.89
CA ILE A 321 27.07 -32.80 16.18
C ILE A 321 27.07 -33.81 15.04
N GLN A 322 27.12 -35.09 15.37
CA GLN A 322 27.13 -36.19 14.41
C GLN A 322 25.99 -37.15 14.71
N VAL A 323 25.19 -37.43 13.69
CA VAL A 323 24.11 -38.41 13.71
C VAL A 323 24.59 -39.65 12.96
N GLU A 324 24.51 -40.80 13.61
CA GLU A 324 24.93 -42.08 13.06
C GLU A 324 23.76 -43.06 12.99
N LEU A 325 23.47 -43.58 11.80
CA LEU A 325 22.54 -44.69 11.60
C LEU A 325 23.26 -46.02 11.92
N LEU A 326 22.66 -46.83 12.79
CA LEU A 326 23.31 -48.01 13.35
C LEU A 326 23.03 -49.31 12.60
N GLU A 327 21.99 -49.35 11.78
CA GLU A 327 21.59 -50.58 11.09
C GLU A 327 22.56 -50.97 9.97
N ASP A 328 22.67 -52.27 9.72
CA ASP A 328 23.50 -52.79 8.64
C ASP A 328 22.85 -52.53 7.27
N SER A 329 23.67 -52.26 6.27
CA SER A 329 23.22 -51.96 4.89
C SER A 329 22.20 -50.82 4.73
N ILE A 330 22.10 -49.90 5.70
CA ILE A 330 21.34 -48.65 5.56
C ILE A 330 22.14 -47.59 4.80
N SER A 331 21.45 -46.86 3.93
CA SER A 331 21.93 -45.68 3.22
C SER A 331 20.91 -44.57 3.45
N GLY A 332 21.32 -43.53 4.15
CA GLY A 332 20.49 -42.36 4.43
C GLY A 332 20.87 -41.17 3.55
N PHE A 333 19.90 -40.29 3.31
CA PHE A 333 20.11 -39.00 2.68
C PHE A 333 19.20 -37.94 3.32
N VAL A 334 19.61 -36.68 3.21
CA VAL A 334 18.86 -35.50 3.63
C VAL A 334 18.41 -34.76 2.38
N GLU A 335 17.20 -34.23 2.37
CA GLU A 335 16.77 -33.32 1.31
C GLU A 335 16.96 -31.88 1.78
N GLN A 336 17.69 -31.10 0.98
CA GLN A 336 17.92 -29.70 1.27
C GLN A 336 17.58 -28.83 0.06
N THR A 337 16.90 -27.72 0.32
CA THR A 337 16.66 -26.67 -0.66
C THR A 337 17.74 -25.62 -0.51
N CYS A 338 18.43 -25.30 -1.60
CA CYS A 338 19.48 -24.30 -1.66
C CYS A 338 19.08 -23.19 -2.62
N THR A 339 19.26 -21.94 -2.19
CA THR A 339 19.10 -20.76 -3.04
C THR A 339 20.47 -20.20 -3.39
N ILE A 340 20.67 -19.95 -4.68
CA ILE A 340 21.83 -19.27 -5.23
C ILE A 340 21.39 -18.03 -6.01
N ASP A 341 22.13 -16.95 -5.81
CA ASP A 341 21.85 -15.65 -6.43
C ASP A 341 23.17 -14.89 -6.64
N PHE A 342 23.08 -13.60 -6.94
CA PHE A 342 24.24 -12.74 -7.18
C PHE A 342 24.69 -11.96 -5.95
N LYS A 343 24.26 -12.36 -4.75
CA LYS A 343 24.72 -11.73 -3.51
C LYS A 343 26.22 -11.96 -3.34
N ASN A 344 26.91 -10.91 -2.88
CA ASN A 344 28.38 -10.87 -2.73
C ASN A 344 29.17 -11.15 -4.01
N LYS A 345 28.55 -11.05 -5.20
CA LYS A 345 29.25 -11.22 -6.47
C LYS A 345 30.21 -10.05 -6.73
N ILE A 346 31.47 -10.38 -6.99
CA ILE A 346 32.47 -9.44 -7.51
C ILE A 346 32.65 -9.72 -9.01
N VAL A 347 32.48 -8.69 -9.85
CA VAL A 347 32.64 -8.79 -11.32
C VAL A 347 34.03 -9.32 -11.67
N GLY A 348 34.09 -10.30 -12.58
CA GLY A 348 35.35 -10.91 -13.02
C GLY A 348 36.00 -11.87 -12.00
N SER A 349 35.39 -12.10 -10.84
CA SER A 349 35.82 -13.10 -9.85
C SER A 349 34.78 -14.20 -9.68
N VAL A 350 35.25 -15.45 -9.59
CA VAL A 350 34.42 -16.62 -9.24
C VAL A 350 34.70 -17.12 -7.81
N LYS A 351 35.60 -16.44 -7.08
CA LYS A 351 36.03 -16.88 -5.75
C LYS A 351 34.94 -16.66 -4.70
N GLU A 352 34.33 -15.48 -4.67
CA GLU A 352 33.30 -15.13 -3.69
C GLU A 352 31.95 -15.76 -4.07
N ASN A 353 31.58 -15.62 -5.35
CA ASN A 353 30.35 -16.17 -5.92
C ASN A 353 30.66 -16.76 -7.31
N PRO A 354 30.43 -18.07 -7.53
CA PRO A 354 30.83 -18.74 -8.76
C PRO A 354 29.88 -18.46 -9.93
N HIS A 355 28.69 -17.92 -9.68
CA HIS A 355 27.67 -17.65 -10.69
C HIS A 355 28.03 -16.39 -11.48
N ILE A 356 27.62 -16.35 -12.75
CA ILE A 356 27.97 -15.25 -13.67
C ILE A 356 26.72 -14.82 -14.43
N ILE A 357 26.54 -13.51 -14.61
CA ILE A 357 25.56 -12.97 -15.55
C ILE A 357 26.29 -12.21 -16.65
N ARG A 358 25.83 -12.34 -17.89
CA ARG A 358 26.40 -11.65 -19.05
C ARG A 358 25.33 -10.92 -19.82
N ARG A 359 25.70 -9.84 -20.50
CA ARG A 359 24.79 -9.06 -21.34
C ARG A 359 25.22 -9.10 -22.80
N THR A 360 24.26 -9.09 -23.71
CA THR A 360 24.50 -8.89 -25.14
C THR A 360 23.22 -8.42 -25.83
N ALA A 361 23.35 -7.92 -27.06
CA ALA A 361 22.23 -7.66 -27.95
C ALA A 361 22.55 -8.26 -29.32
N ASP A 362 21.64 -9.05 -29.87
CA ASP A 362 21.86 -9.77 -31.13
C ASP A 362 20.52 -10.04 -31.82
N THR A 363 20.55 -10.47 -33.07
CA THR A 363 19.35 -10.82 -33.86
C THR A 363 18.77 -12.18 -33.49
N VAL A 364 19.51 -12.99 -32.74
CA VAL A 364 19.14 -14.33 -32.29
C VAL A 364 19.52 -14.55 -30.82
N LEU A 365 18.92 -15.57 -30.18
CA LEU A 365 19.35 -16.01 -28.86
C LEU A 365 20.75 -16.62 -28.94
N ILE A 366 21.63 -16.14 -28.09
CA ILE A 366 23.03 -16.57 -28.04
C ILE A 366 23.16 -17.80 -27.14
N ASP A 367 23.90 -18.79 -27.63
CA ASP A 367 24.28 -19.96 -26.86
C ASP A 367 25.17 -19.54 -25.67
N PRO A 368 24.88 -19.99 -24.43
CA PRO A 368 25.67 -19.63 -23.26
C PRO A 368 27.15 -20.03 -23.33
N SER A 369 27.54 -20.97 -24.20
CA SER A 369 28.94 -21.33 -24.43
C SER A 369 29.74 -20.17 -25.02
N VAL A 370 29.07 -19.20 -25.66
CA VAL A 370 29.70 -18.00 -26.23
C VAL A 370 29.92 -16.98 -25.12
N LYS A 371 31.19 -16.77 -24.75
CA LYS A 371 31.57 -15.78 -23.73
C LYS A 371 31.23 -14.36 -24.21
N ARG A 372 30.43 -13.66 -23.41
CA ARG A 372 30.04 -12.25 -23.57
C ARG A 372 30.50 -11.41 -22.37
N GLU A 373 30.28 -10.11 -22.47
CA GLU A 373 30.66 -9.13 -21.44
C GLU A 373 29.83 -9.34 -20.17
N GLU A 374 30.51 -9.32 -19.02
CA GLU A 374 29.85 -9.21 -17.70
C GLU A 374 29.45 -7.75 -17.44
N PRO A 375 28.29 -7.48 -16.82
CA PRO A 375 27.93 -6.14 -16.41
C PRO A 375 28.94 -5.53 -15.43
N THR A 376 28.89 -4.22 -15.28
CA THR A 376 29.67 -3.50 -14.25
C THR A 376 29.22 -3.88 -12.85
N GLN A 377 30.06 -3.62 -11.84
CA GLN A 377 29.74 -3.98 -10.44
C GLN A 377 28.43 -3.33 -9.97
N SER A 378 28.24 -2.05 -10.29
CA SER A 378 27.02 -1.31 -9.97
C SER A 378 25.76 -1.86 -10.65
N GLU A 379 25.90 -2.55 -11.79
CA GLU A 379 24.79 -3.19 -12.48
C GLU A 379 24.48 -4.57 -11.88
N ILE A 380 25.49 -5.36 -11.48
CA ILE A 380 25.27 -6.63 -10.76
C ILE A 380 24.65 -6.38 -9.37
N ASP A 381 25.04 -5.29 -8.70
CA ASP A 381 24.45 -4.91 -7.41
C ASP A 381 22.94 -4.60 -7.47
N ARG A 382 22.38 -4.43 -8.67
CA ARG A 382 20.94 -4.21 -8.94
C ARG A 382 20.14 -5.49 -9.18
N ILE A 383 20.78 -6.67 -9.11
CA ILE A 383 20.11 -7.97 -9.33
C ILE A 383 20.27 -8.95 -8.16
N LYS A 384 20.83 -8.48 -7.04
CA LYS A 384 21.18 -9.32 -5.87
C LYS A 384 20.10 -9.37 -4.79
N ASP A 385 19.20 -8.39 -4.76
CA ASP A 385 18.13 -8.26 -3.78
C ASP A 385 16.86 -7.79 -4.51
N LEU A 386 15.67 -8.16 -4.02
CA LEU A 386 14.39 -7.67 -4.56
C LEU A 386 14.01 -6.34 -3.89
N ASP A 387 14.57 -5.24 -4.36
CA ASP A 387 14.45 -3.91 -3.74
C ASP A 387 13.82 -2.84 -4.66
N GLY A 388 13.46 -3.20 -5.89
CA GLY A 388 12.91 -2.31 -6.89
C GLY A 388 13.97 -1.49 -7.66
N ALA A 389 15.25 -1.69 -7.38
CA ALA A 389 16.34 -1.03 -8.08
C ALA A 389 16.75 -1.79 -9.35
N LEU A 390 16.32 -1.29 -10.51
CA LEU A 390 16.44 -2.02 -11.77
C LEU A 390 17.85 -1.96 -12.39
N TYR A 391 18.35 -3.13 -12.78
CA TYR A 391 19.35 -3.28 -13.82
C TYR A 391 18.69 -3.17 -15.20
N VAL A 392 19.03 -2.11 -15.94
CA VAL A 392 18.43 -1.82 -17.25
C VAL A 392 19.41 -2.11 -18.38
N ILE A 393 19.00 -2.94 -19.33
CA ILE A 393 19.75 -3.22 -20.57
C ILE A 393 18.90 -2.72 -21.74
N THR A 394 19.49 -1.91 -22.62
CA THR A 394 18.77 -1.33 -23.76
C THR A 394 19.59 -1.40 -25.05
N ASN A 395 18.92 -1.67 -26.17
CA ASN A 395 19.52 -1.62 -27.50
C ASN A 395 18.48 -1.14 -28.52
N LYS A 396 18.89 -0.24 -29.42
CA LYS A 396 18.02 0.37 -30.44
C LYS A 396 18.36 -0.09 -31.87
N THR A 397 19.33 -0.98 -32.04
CA THR A 397 19.67 -1.50 -33.36
C THR A 397 18.51 -2.35 -33.85
N LYS A 398 18.04 -2.08 -35.07
CA LYS A 398 16.92 -2.80 -35.68
C LYS A 398 17.18 -4.31 -35.67
N ASP A 399 16.14 -5.08 -35.36
CA ASP A 399 16.11 -6.55 -35.26
C ASP A 399 16.94 -7.14 -34.11
N ASN A 400 17.70 -6.33 -33.37
CA ASN A 400 18.39 -6.80 -32.17
C ASN A 400 17.42 -6.91 -30.99
N LEU A 401 17.49 -8.02 -30.28
CA LEU A 401 16.92 -8.21 -28.95
C LEU A 401 18.01 -8.13 -27.88
N VAL A 402 17.75 -7.39 -26.80
CA VAL A 402 18.64 -7.45 -25.63
C VAL A 402 18.41 -8.76 -24.89
N GLN A 403 19.51 -9.34 -24.41
CA GLN A 403 19.48 -10.58 -23.64
C GLN A 403 20.53 -10.57 -22.52
N ALA A 404 20.14 -11.11 -21.36
CA ALA A 404 21.00 -11.39 -20.24
C ALA A 404 21.09 -12.91 -20.03
N ILE A 405 22.30 -13.45 -19.93
CA ILE A 405 22.53 -14.89 -19.77
C ILE A 405 23.04 -15.10 -18.34
N ALA A 406 22.22 -15.72 -17.49
CA ALA A 406 22.61 -16.12 -16.15
C ALA A 406 23.13 -17.57 -16.17
N SER A 407 24.34 -17.74 -15.65
CA SER A 407 25.09 -18.99 -15.56
C SER A 407 25.27 -19.35 -14.09
N PHE A 408 24.65 -20.46 -13.68
CA PHE A 408 24.71 -20.95 -12.31
C PHE A 408 25.57 -22.21 -12.25
N ASP A 409 26.81 -22.08 -11.78
CA ASP A 409 27.71 -23.20 -11.51
C ASP A 409 27.25 -23.99 -10.28
N LEU A 410 26.55 -25.10 -10.53
CA LEU A 410 26.04 -25.99 -9.48
C LEU A 410 27.16 -26.80 -8.84
N ILE A 411 28.19 -27.20 -9.61
CA ILE A 411 29.28 -28.02 -9.08
C ILE A 411 30.03 -27.23 -8.01
N THR A 412 30.49 -26.02 -8.33
CA THR A 412 31.28 -25.21 -7.40
C THR A 412 30.45 -24.79 -6.17
N ASP A 413 29.16 -24.49 -6.35
CA ASP A 413 28.29 -24.16 -5.22
C ASP A 413 28.04 -25.37 -4.30
N ILE A 414 27.72 -26.54 -4.87
CA ILE A 414 27.53 -27.78 -4.11
C ILE A 414 28.82 -28.19 -3.39
N ASP A 415 29.98 -28.08 -4.04
CA ASP A 415 31.28 -28.43 -3.45
C ASP A 415 31.63 -27.53 -2.25
N ARG A 416 31.23 -26.25 -2.29
CA ARG A 416 31.42 -25.29 -1.19
C ARG A 416 30.44 -25.49 -0.05
N ARG A 417 29.19 -25.89 -0.33
CA ARG A 417 28.13 -26.05 0.68
C ARG A 417 28.17 -27.42 1.36
N PHE A 418 28.57 -28.44 0.61
CA PHE A 418 28.52 -29.84 1.02
C PHE A 418 29.90 -30.48 0.85
N THR A 419 30.85 -30.02 1.66
CA THR A 419 32.25 -30.46 1.61
C THR A 419 32.36 -31.99 1.70
N GLY A 420 33.05 -32.61 0.73
CA GLY A 420 33.28 -34.06 0.67
C GLY A 420 32.21 -34.86 -0.09
N LEU A 421 31.15 -34.22 -0.60
CA LEU A 421 30.05 -34.90 -1.26
C LEU A 421 30.46 -35.57 -2.59
N PHE A 422 31.30 -34.91 -3.40
CA PHE A 422 31.77 -35.50 -4.66
C PHE A 422 32.74 -36.66 -4.43
N GLU A 423 33.59 -36.57 -3.40
CA GLU A 423 34.50 -37.63 -2.96
C GLU A 423 33.71 -38.86 -2.48
N LEU A 424 32.62 -38.65 -1.73
CA LEU A 424 31.72 -39.72 -1.29
C LEU A 424 31.15 -40.50 -2.48
N HIS A 425 30.80 -39.80 -3.56
CA HIS A 425 30.34 -40.40 -4.81
C HIS A 425 31.47 -40.85 -5.76
N LYS A 426 32.73 -40.73 -5.34
CA LYS A 426 33.93 -41.09 -6.13
C LYS A 426 34.03 -40.32 -7.46
N ALA A 427 33.55 -39.08 -7.48
CA ALA A 427 33.58 -38.22 -8.65
C ALA A 427 34.77 -37.25 -8.59
N VAL A 428 35.73 -37.42 -9.49
CA VAL A 428 36.97 -36.63 -9.53
C VAL A 428 37.02 -35.73 -10.77
N THR A 429 36.58 -36.24 -11.93
CA THR A 429 36.58 -35.46 -13.18
C THR A 429 35.33 -34.59 -13.31
N GLN A 430 35.40 -33.54 -14.14
CA GLN A 430 34.23 -32.67 -14.42
C GLN A 430 33.00 -33.49 -14.85
N ALA A 431 33.18 -34.41 -15.81
CA ALA A 431 32.09 -35.26 -16.29
C ALA A 431 31.50 -36.12 -15.17
N GLN A 432 32.32 -36.69 -14.29
CA GLN A 432 31.83 -37.46 -13.15
C GLN A 432 31.06 -36.58 -12.16
N LYS A 433 31.55 -35.37 -11.87
CA LYS A 433 30.86 -34.42 -10.99
C LYS A 433 29.52 -33.99 -11.59
N THR A 434 29.46 -33.70 -12.88
CA THR A 434 28.21 -33.37 -13.58
C THR A 434 27.18 -34.52 -13.49
N GLU A 435 27.60 -35.77 -13.69
CA GLU A 435 26.70 -36.93 -13.56
C GLU A 435 26.20 -37.11 -12.12
N VAL A 436 27.04 -36.81 -11.12
CA VAL A 436 26.60 -36.78 -9.72
C VAL A 436 25.54 -35.70 -9.51
N VAL A 437 25.79 -34.46 -9.94
CA VAL A 437 24.82 -33.34 -9.84
C VAL A 437 23.48 -33.72 -10.46
N LYS A 438 23.48 -34.25 -11.69
CA LYS A 438 22.29 -34.70 -12.42
C LYS A 438 21.49 -35.77 -11.67
N ARG A 439 22.15 -36.60 -10.87
CA ARG A 439 21.51 -37.67 -10.07
C ARG A 439 20.95 -37.16 -8.75
N ILE A 440 21.68 -36.28 -8.06
CA ILE A 440 21.35 -35.88 -6.67
C ILE A 440 20.46 -34.64 -6.61
N VAL A 441 20.52 -33.76 -7.61
CA VAL A 441 19.62 -32.61 -7.72
C VAL A 441 18.27 -33.10 -8.26
N THR A 442 17.21 -32.94 -7.47
CA THR A 442 15.88 -33.44 -7.80
C THR A 442 15.00 -32.40 -8.48
N ASP A 443 15.18 -31.14 -8.11
CA ASP A 443 14.38 -30.01 -8.56
C ASP A 443 15.27 -28.79 -8.80
N ILE A 444 14.97 -28.04 -9.85
CA ILE A 444 15.60 -26.74 -10.15
C ILE A 444 14.49 -25.76 -10.53
N THR A 445 14.48 -24.60 -9.91
CA THR A 445 13.57 -23.49 -10.21
C THR A 445 14.38 -22.21 -10.39
N TYR A 446 14.35 -21.61 -11.57
CA TYR A 446 14.89 -20.26 -11.75
C TYR A 446 13.81 -19.23 -11.47
N ASN A 447 14.23 -18.10 -10.90
CA ASN A 447 13.39 -16.94 -10.63
C ASN A 447 14.03 -15.70 -11.26
N VAL A 448 13.24 -14.97 -12.04
CA VAL A 448 13.67 -13.73 -12.71
C VAL A 448 12.61 -12.68 -12.44
N HIS A 449 12.92 -11.78 -11.52
CA HIS A 449 12.07 -10.65 -11.19
C HIS A 449 12.43 -9.47 -12.07
N GLY A 450 11.46 -9.00 -12.85
CA GLY A 450 11.67 -7.90 -13.77
C GLY A 450 10.52 -7.70 -14.74
N PHE A 451 10.75 -6.89 -15.76
CA PHE A 451 9.86 -6.71 -16.90
C PHE A 451 10.65 -6.30 -18.14
N ALA A 452 10.06 -6.44 -19.30
CA ALA A 452 10.68 -6.06 -20.57
C ALA A 452 9.80 -5.06 -21.31
N ALA A 453 10.41 -4.28 -22.20
CA ALA A 453 9.69 -3.42 -23.12
C ALA A 453 10.28 -3.55 -24.53
N GLY A 454 9.42 -3.49 -25.54
CA GLY A 454 9.83 -3.53 -26.93
C GLY A 454 8.67 -3.13 -27.85
N PRO A 455 8.93 -2.93 -29.15
CA PRO A 455 7.93 -2.45 -30.11
C PRO A 455 6.68 -3.32 -30.19
N SER A 456 6.82 -4.64 -29.99
CA SER A 456 5.73 -5.61 -30.17
C SER A 456 4.97 -5.93 -28.89
N SER A 457 5.60 -5.82 -27.71
CA SER A 457 4.99 -6.13 -26.41
C SER A 457 5.95 -5.86 -25.24
N ASN A 458 5.41 -5.90 -24.02
CA ASN A 458 6.18 -5.90 -22.77
C ASN A 458 6.49 -7.33 -22.29
N ALA A 459 6.91 -8.19 -23.22
CA ALA A 459 7.10 -9.62 -22.99
C ALA A 459 8.51 -9.92 -22.46
N LEU A 460 8.63 -10.11 -21.15
CA LEU A 460 9.82 -10.68 -20.53
C LEU A 460 9.84 -12.19 -20.83
N SER A 461 10.86 -12.64 -21.55
CA SER A 461 10.99 -14.04 -21.95
C SER A 461 12.22 -14.68 -21.31
N THR A 462 12.09 -15.93 -20.89
CA THR A 462 13.19 -16.73 -20.35
C THR A 462 13.30 -18.05 -21.12
N ALA A 463 14.52 -18.42 -21.48
CA ALA A 463 14.86 -19.62 -22.24
C ALA A 463 16.01 -20.34 -21.52
N PRO A 464 15.73 -21.39 -20.75
CA PRO A 464 16.77 -22.22 -20.15
C PRO A 464 17.42 -23.09 -21.22
N SER A 465 18.74 -23.28 -21.14
CA SER A 465 19.46 -24.15 -22.07
C SER A 465 19.20 -25.61 -21.77
N SER A 466 19.23 -26.42 -22.82
CA SER A 466 19.04 -27.85 -22.77
C SER A 466 19.89 -28.57 -23.81
N ASN A 467 20.20 -29.84 -23.57
CA ASN A 467 20.88 -30.72 -24.54
C ASN A 467 20.16 -30.86 -25.90
N LYS A 468 18.90 -30.41 -26.01
CA LYS A 468 18.12 -30.38 -27.26
C LYS A 468 17.88 -28.96 -27.80
N GLY A 469 18.64 -27.96 -27.34
CA GLY A 469 18.45 -26.54 -27.66
C GLY A 469 17.88 -25.80 -26.45
N TRP A 470 16.70 -25.19 -26.57
CA TRP A 470 16.07 -24.46 -25.46
C TRP A 470 15.06 -25.36 -24.73
N GLY A 471 15.13 -25.42 -23.39
CA GLY A 471 14.21 -26.15 -22.49
C GLY A 471 12.78 -25.59 -22.42
N GLY A 472 12.34 -24.93 -23.49
CA GLY A 472 11.07 -24.24 -23.65
C GLY A 472 11.10 -22.80 -23.17
N ILE A 473 10.57 -21.88 -23.99
CA ILE A 473 10.51 -20.46 -23.68
C ILE A 473 9.32 -20.20 -22.73
N LYS A 474 9.55 -19.44 -21.66
CA LYS A 474 8.50 -18.92 -20.77
C LYS A 474 8.38 -17.42 -20.98
N VAL A 475 7.17 -16.96 -21.28
CA VAL A 475 6.87 -15.54 -21.52
C VAL A 475 5.92 -15.03 -20.44
N THR A 476 6.25 -13.86 -19.90
CA THR A 476 5.41 -13.10 -18.98
C THR A 476 5.28 -11.69 -19.52
N LYS A 477 4.06 -11.14 -19.56
CA LYS A 477 3.79 -9.77 -20.01
C LYS A 477 3.40 -8.92 -18.81
N SER A 478 4.19 -7.90 -18.51
CA SER A 478 3.97 -7.01 -17.38
C SER A 478 4.68 -5.68 -17.60
N ASP A 479 4.13 -4.61 -17.04
CA ASP A 479 4.70 -3.26 -17.07
C ASP A 479 5.34 -2.89 -15.72
N VAL A 480 5.27 -3.81 -14.76
CA VAL A 480 5.85 -3.73 -13.42
C VAL A 480 6.67 -4.98 -13.13
N ILE A 481 7.52 -4.92 -12.11
CA ILE A 481 8.34 -6.05 -11.66
C ILE A 481 7.43 -7.26 -11.38
N HIS A 482 7.66 -8.36 -12.10
CA HIS A 482 6.96 -9.61 -11.92
C HIS A 482 7.94 -10.78 -12.01
N ASN A 483 7.69 -11.87 -11.30
CA ASN A 483 8.53 -13.06 -11.36
C ASN A 483 8.18 -13.90 -12.60
N ASN A 484 9.15 -14.07 -13.49
CA ASN A 484 9.11 -15.06 -14.56
C ASN A 484 9.95 -16.27 -14.13
N SER A 485 9.28 -17.29 -13.61
CA SER A 485 9.89 -18.52 -13.11
C SER A 485 9.40 -19.77 -13.84
N ARG A 486 10.20 -20.84 -13.75
CA ARG A 486 9.85 -22.19 -14.18
C ARG A 486 10.64 -23.21 -13.37
N SER A 487 9.97 -24.29 -13.01
CA SER A 487 10.55 -25.43 -12.29
C SER A 487 10.76 -26.63 -13.21
N PHE A 488 11.81 -27.40 -12.92
CA PHE A 488 12.19 -28.65 -13.56
C PHE A 488 12.37 -29.70 -12.48
N SER A 489 11.93 -30.93 -12.72
CA SER A 489 12.06 -32.02 -11.76
C SER A 489 12.39 -33.35 -12.43
N GLY A 490 12.98 -34.26 -11.65
CA GLY A 490 13.28 -35.62 -12.07
C GLY A 490 14.12 -35.68 -13.35
N ASN A 491 13.68 -36.45 -14.35
CA ASN A 491 14.45 -36.67 -15.58
C ASN A 491 14.70 -35.40 -16.42
N GLN A 492 13.98 -34.30 -16.15
CA GLN A 492 14.22 -33.03 -16.84
C GLN A 492 15.58 -32.43 -16.46
N ILE A 493 16.06 -32.66 -15.24
CA ILE A 493 17.35 -32.15 -14.74
C ILE A 493 18.51 -32.58 -15.64
N ASN A 494 18.52 -33.85 -16.06
CA ASN A 494 19.51 -34.42 -16.98
C ASN A 494 19.62 -33.66 -18.31
N ALA A 495 18.53 -33.03 -18.74
CA ALA A 495 18.47 -32.30 -19.99
C ALA A 495 18.87 -30.82 -19.86
N ILE A 496 18.73 -30.21 -18.68
CA ILE A 496 18.96 -28.77 -18.46
C ILE A 496 20.30 -28.45 -17.80
N VAL A 497 20.85 -29.36 -17.00
CA VAL A 497 22.22 -29.23 -16.47
C VAL A 497 23.19 -29.61 -17.58
N GLN A 498 24.03 -28.66 -18.00
CA GLN A 498 24.95 -28.85 -19.11
C GLN A 498 26.18 -29.67 -18.69
N ASP A 499 27.00 -30.07 -19.67
CA ASP A 499 28.14 -30.96 -19.43
C ASP A 499 29.22 -30.35 -18.54
N ASP A 500 29.27 -29.02 -18.47
CA ASP A 500 30.10 -28.25 -17.55
C ASP A 500 29.51 -28.16 -16.13
N GLY A 501 28.36 -28.77 -15.86
CA GLY A 501 27.69 -28.75 -14.56
C GLY A 501 26.95 -27.45 -14.24
N CYS A 502 26.84 -26.53 -15.20
CA CYS A 502 26.09 -25.30 -15.01
C CYS A 502 24.62 -25.46 -15.44
N PHE A 503 23.75 -24.69 -14.78
CA PHE A 503 22.43 -24.36 -15.30
C PHE A 503 22.47 -22.98 -15.95
N TYR A 504 21.90 -22.85 -17.15
CA TYR A 504 21.86 -21.60 -17.88
C TYR A 504 20.44 -21.16 -18.17
N VAL A 505 20.16 -19.86 -17.97
CA VAL A 505 18.92 -19.23 -18.39
C VAL A 505 19.20 -17.93 -19.14
N THR A 506 18.71 -17.85 -20.37
CA THR A 506 18.75 -16.64 -21.19
C THR A 506 17.46 -15.86 -20.99
N ILE A 507 17.58 -14.63 -20.53
CA ILE A 507 16.49 -13.68 -20.26
C ILE A 507 16.52 -12.67 -21.39
N PHE A 508 15.40 -12.42 -22.08
CA PHE A 508 15.39 -11.56 -23.25
C PHE A 508 14.08 -10.77 -23.41
N ALA A 509 14.21 -9.60 -24.04
CA ALA A 509 13.10 -8.74 -24.43
C ALA A 509 12.76 -8.91 -25.92
N PRO A 510 11.62 -8.38 -26.39
CA PRO A 510 11.31 -8.37 -27.81
C PRO A 510 12.31 -7.53 -28.61
N ALA A 511 12.57 -7.91 -29.86
CA ALA A 511 13.53 -7.22 -30.74
C ALA A 511 13.09 -5.78 -31.04
N SER A 512 14.08 -4.88 -31.19
CA SER A 512 13.86 -3.48 -31.59
C SER A 512 13.44 -3.36 -33.06
N ASP A 513 12.65 -2.35 -33.38
CA ASP A 513 12.28 -1.99 -34.77
C ASP A 513 13.22 -0.90 -35.36
N GLY A 514 14.27 -0.50 -34.63
CA GLY A 514 15.16 0.61 -34.98
C GLY A 514 14.72 1.99 -34.46
N THR A 515 13.48 2.11 -33.97
CA THR A 515 12.88 3.34 -33.43
C THR A 515 12.55 3.22 -31.95
N THR A 516 11.90 2.11 -31.57
CA THR A 516 11.58 1.70 -30.21
C THR A 516 12.65 0.70 -29.75
N PRO A 517 13.38 0.98 -28.65
CA PRO A 517 14.44 0.09 -28.19
C PRO A 517 13.88 -1.22 -27.63
N SER A 518 14.69 -2.27 -27.70
CA SER A 518 14.54 -3.49 -26.91
C SER A 518 15.10 -3.21 -25.51
N VAL A 519 14.29 -3.40 -24.47
CA VAL A 519 14.65 -3.04 -23.09
C VAL A 519 14.35 -4.20 -22.13
N LEU A 520 15.34 -4.58 -21.33
CA LEU A 520 15.20 -5.48 -20.18
C LEU A 520 15.39 -4.69 -18.90
N ASN A 521 14.50 -4.90 -17.94
CA ASN A 521 14.59 -4.35 -16.59
C ASN A 521 14.58 -5.52 -15.60
N LEU A 522 15.69 -5.77 -14.93
CA LEU A 522 15.86 -6.87 -13.98
C LEU A 522 16.07 -6.32 -12.57
N ASP A 523 15.47 -6.95 -11.58
CA ASP A 523 15.54 -6.54 -10.16
C ASP A 523 16.18 -7.62 -9.30
N TYR A 524 15.84 -8.89 -9.55
CA TYR A 524 16.42 -10.01 -8.82
C TYR A 524 16.46 -11.26 -9.69
N VAL A 525 17.60 -11.94 -9.70
CA VAL A 525 17.80 -13.19 -10.46
C VAL A 525 18.40 -14.24 -9.54
N SER A 526 17.71 -15.37 -9.41
CA SER A 526 18.15 -16.48 -8.56
C SER A 526 17.78 -17.85 -9.13
N LEU A 527 18.44 -18.87 -8.61
CA LEU A 527 18.11 -20.27 -8.83
C LEU A 527 17.90 -20.92 -7.46
N GLU A 528 16.83 -21.66 -7.34
CA GLU A 528 16.61 -22.59 -6.24
C GLU A 528 16.82 -24.01 -6.77
N TYR A 529 17.57 -24.83 -6.05
CA TYR A 529 17.68 -26.25 -6.34
C TYR A 529 17.45 -27.09 -5.09
N LYS A 530 16.80 -28.23 -5.26
CA LYS A 530 16.68 -29.25 -4.21
C LYS A 530 17.67 -30.36 -4.48
N ILE A 531 18.38 -30.77 -3.43
CA ILE A 531 19.43 -31.77 -3.51
C ILE A 531 19.22 -32.85 -2.45
N LYS A 532 19.44 -34.10 -2.87
CA LYS A 532 19.57 -35.25 -1.98
C LYS A 532 21.02 -35.39 -1.57
N VAL A 533 21.30 -35.13 -0.30
CA VAL A 533 22.65 -35.13 0.24
C VAL A 533 22.88 -36.40 1.06
N GLY A 534 23.79 -37.26 0.60
CA GLY A 534 23.96 -38.63 1.09
C GLY A 534 23.43 -39.66 0.10
N GLY A 535 23.21 -40.90 0.55
CA GLY A 535 22.66 -41.97 -0.28
C GLY A 535 23.59 -42.42 -1.41
N ILE A 536 24.39 -43.47 -1.17
CA ILE A 536 25.02 -44.26 -2.24
C ILE A 536 24.10 -45.41 -2.61
#